data_AF-S4T9G9-F1
#
_entry.id   AF-S4T9G9-F1
#
_cell.length_a   1.000
_cell.length_b   1.000
_cell.length_c   1.000
_cell.angle_alpha   90.00
_cell.angle_beta   90.00
_cell.angle_gamma   90.00
#
_symmetry.space_group_name_H-M   'P 1'
#
loop_
_entity.id
_entity.type
_entity.pdbx_description
1 polymer ?
#
loop_
_entity_poly.entity_id
_entity_poly.type
_entity_poly.pdbx_seq_one_letter_code
_entity_poly.pdbx_strand_id
1 'polypeptide(L)'
;MMLLILIYLFFILILLLMVAFLVLLERKVLGLVQIRKGPNIVGIYGIVQTVVDGVKLILKNLMVLVNVRKFFFLLAPILSFILSLINWFLIPTPFILVNSEYGILITLVISSLLVYST
;
A
#
# COMPACT_ATOMS: atom_id res chain seq x y z
N MET A 1 17.80 -19.45 -6.55
CA MET A 1 17.20 -18.93 -5.30
C MET A 1 17.46 -17.45 -5.11
N MET A 2 18.72 -16.98 -5.10
CA MET A 2 19.04 -15.56 -4.87
C MET A 2 18.40 -14.59 -5.88
N LEU A 3 18.37 -14.95 -7.18
CA LEU A 3 17.73 -14.13 -8.22
C LEU A 3 16.22 -13.94 -7.98
N LEU A 4 15.52 -15.00 -7.55
CA LEU A 4 14.08 -14.97 -7.27
C LEU A 4 13.76 -13.99 -6.12
N ILE A 5 14.57 -14.03 -5.06
CA ILE A 5 14.44 -13.12 -3.92
C ILE A 5 14.63 -11.67 -4.37
N LEU A 6 15.62 -11.40 -5.23
CA LEU A 6 15.86 -10.06 -5.77
C LEU A 6 14.66 -9.56 -6.60
N ILE A 7 14.07 -10.43 -7.43
CA ILE A 7 12.87 -10.11 -8.22
C ILE A 7 11.69 -9.76 -7.32
N TYR A 8 11.42 -10.55 -6.27
CA TYR A 8 10.34 -10.25 -5.33
C TYR A 8 10.56 -8.94 -4.56
N LEU A 9 11.78 -8.67 -4.10
CA LEU A 9 12.12 -7.40 -3.43
C LEU A 9 11.91 -6.20 -4.36
N PHE A 10 12.34 -6.32 -5.61
CA PHE A 10 12.14 -5.27 -6.61
C PHE A 10 10.66 -5.05 -6.91
N PHE A 11 9.87 -6.13 -7.00
CA PHE A 11 8.42 -6.06 -7.19
C PHE A 11 7.72 -5.33 -6.02
N ILE A 12 8.07 -5.64 -4.78
CA ILE A 12 7.51 -4.95 -3.60
C ILE A 12 7.86 -3.46 -3.64
N LEU A 13 9.11 -3.13 -3.99
CA LEU A 13 9.58 -1.74 -4.03
C LEU A 13 8.84 -0.92 -5.09
N ILE A 14 8.65 -1.45 -6.31
CA ILE A 14 7.87 -0.77 -7.35
C ILE A 14 6.40 -0.63 -6.95
N LEU A 15 5.82 -1.66 -6.31
CA LEU A 15 4.43 -1.63 -5.87
C LEU A 15 4.20 -0.52 -4.82
N LEU A 16 5.08 -0.41 -3.82
CA LEU A 16 5.00 0.64 -2.80
C LEU A 16 5.12 2.05 -3.41
N LEU A 17 6.01 2.22 -4.39
CA LEU A 17 6.15 3.48 -5.14
C LEU A 17 4.88 3.80 -5.93
N MET A 18 4.30 2.82 -6.62
CA MET A 18 3.06 2.98 -7.38
C MET A 18 1.90 3.42 -6.47
N VAL A 19 1.73 2.78 -5.32
CA VAL A 19 0.69 3.16 -4.35
C VAL A 19 0.92 4.58 -3.80
N ALA A 20 2.17 4.95 -3.51
CA ALA A 20 2.48 6.30 -3.05
C ALA A 20 2.10 7.37 -4.09
N PHE A 21 2.42 7.15 -5.36
CA PHE A 21 2.05 8.08 -6.44
C PHE A 21 0.56 8.06 -6.78
N LEU A 22 -0.13 6.93 -6.59
CA LEU A 22 -1.58 6.83 -6.76
C LEU A 22 -2.30 7.82 -5.83
N VAL A 23 -1.86 7.95 -4.57
CA VAL A 23 -2.42 8.94 -3.62
C VAL A 23 -2.21 10.38 -4.09
N LEU A 24 -1.04 10.69 -4.66
CA LEU A 24 -0.77 12.02 -5.22
C LEU A 24 -1.69 12.31 -6.41
N LEU A 25 -1.84 11.33 -7.30
CA LEU A 25 -2.69 11.42 -8.47
C LEU A 25 -4.15 11.63 -8.06
N GLU A 26 -4.65 10.85 -7.10
CA GLU A 26 -6.00 10.99 -6.55
C GLU A 26 -6.26 12.43 -6.09
N ARG A 27 -5.35 13.01 -5.29
CA ARG A 27 -5.47 14.41 -4.84
C ARG A 27 -5.47 15.42 -5.99
N LYS A 28 -4.72 15.17 -7.06
CA LYS A 28 -4.71 16.05 -8.25
C LYS A 28 -5.99 15.93 -9.05
N VAL A 29 -6.48 14.71 -9.30
CA VAL A 29 -7.72 14.45 -10.04
C VAL A 29 -8.91 15.05 -9.31
N LEU A 30 -9.05 14.79 -8.00
CA LEU A 30 -10.12 15.37 -7.19
C LEU A 30 -10.05 16.90 -7.14
N GLY A 31 -8.84 17.47 -7.11
CA GLY A 31 -8.66 18.91 -7.24
C GLY A 31 -9.23 19.43 -8.55
N LEU A 32 -8.84 18.82 -9.67
CA LEU A 32 -9.28 19.23 -11.01
C LEU A 32 -10.81 19.16 -11.16
N VAL A 33 -11.44 18.10 -10.67
CA VAL A 33 -12.91 17.96 -10.66
C VAL A 33 -13.58 19.09 -9.87
N GLN A 34 -12.96 19.50 -8.76
CA GLN A 34 -13.44 20.58 -7.90
C GLN A 34 -12.98 21.98 -8.34
N ILE A 35 -12.37 22.12 -9.53
CA ILE A 35 -11.87 23.40 -10.06
C ILE A 35 -10.85 24.05 -9.10
N ARG A 36 -10.09 23.23 -8.35
CA ARG A 36 -8.97 23.68 -7.51
C ARG A 36 -7.69 22.95 -7.88
N LYS A 37 -6.55 23.60 -7.70
CA LYS A 37 -5.27 22.90 -7.92
C LYS A 37 -5.06 21.91 -6.78
N GLY A 38 -4.70 20.68 -7.13
CA GLY A 38 -4.15 19.70 -6.19
C GLY A 38 -2.79 20.16 -5.63
N PRO A 39 -2.10 19.31 -4.86
CA PRO A 39 -0.81 19.66 -4.27
C PRO A 39 0.19 20.10 -5.36
N ASN A 40 0.67 21.35 -5.27
CA ASN A 40 1.58 21.97 -6.24
C ASN A 40 2.75 22.73 -5.57
N ILE A 41 2.81 22.72 -4.23
CA ILE A 41 3.75 23.55 -3.45
C ILE A 41 5.02 22.76 -3.09
N VAL A 42 4.88 21.48 -2.74
CA VAL A 42 6.00 20.66 -2.24
C VAL A 42 6.80 20.08 -3.42
N GLY A 43 7.93 20.72 -3.74
CA GLY A 43 8.80 20.33 -4.84
C GLY A 43 8.22 20.64 -6.23
N ILE A 44 8.81 20.07 -7.28
CA ILE A 44 8.36 20.28 -8.66
C ILE A 44 6.99 19.60 -8.85
N TYR A 45 5.95 20.39 -9.16
CA TYR A 45 4.56 19.95 -9.35
C TYR A 45 3.99 19.08 -8.20
N GLY A 46 4.46 19.23 -6.97
CA GLY A 46 3.95 18.44 -5.84
C GLY A 46 4.43 16.99 -5.77
N ILE A 47 5.40 16.57 -6.60
CA ILE A 47 5.88 15.17 -6.66
C ILE A 47 6.43 14.70 -5.31
N VAL A 48 7.10 15.60 -4.58
CA VAL A 48 7.74 15.31 -3.30
C VAL A 48 6.74 15.22 -2.14
N GLN A 49 5.46 15.55 -2.38
CA GLN A 49 4.41 15.50 -1.36
C GLN A 49 4.27 14.11 -0.72
N THR A 50 4.41 13.03 -1.48
CA THR A 50 4.27 11.65 -1.00
C THR A 50 5.34 11.31 0.04
N VAL A 51 6.58 11.77 -0.20
CA VAL A 51 7.70 11.61 0.73
C VAL A 51 7.47 12.42 2.01
N VAL A 52 7.03 13.67 1.88
CA VAL A 52 6.76 14.55 3.04
C VAL A 52 5.66 13.98 3.92
N ASP A 53 4.58 13.45 3.32
CA ASP A 53 3.49 12.83 4.07
C ASP A 53 3.98 11.57 4.83
N GLY A 54 4.87 10.77 4.23
CA GLY A 54 5.49 9.62 4.88
C GLY A 54 6.39 10.02 6.06
N VAL A 55 7.28 10.99 5.87
CA VAL A 55 8.16 11.51 6.93
C VAL A 55 7.34 12.09 8.08
N LYS A 56 6.25 12.80 7.78
CA LYS A 56 5.32 13.34 8.77
C LYS A 56 4.70 12.25 9.65
N LEU A 57 4.38 11.09 9.09
CA LEU A 57 3.83 9.95 9.85
C LEU A 57 4.89 9.31 10.74
N ILE A 58 6.14 9.18 10.26
CA ILE A 58 7.25 8.61 11.04
C ILE A 58 7.56 9.47 12.27
N LEU A 59 7.49 10.79 12.13
CA LEU A 59 7.73 11.74 13.23
C LEU A 59 6.57 11.83 14.23
N LYS A 60 5.39 11.30 13.89
CA LYS A 60 4.21 11.43 14.74
C LYS A 60 4.24 10.41 15.87
N ASN A 61 4.04 10.88 17.10
CA ASN A 61 3.91 10.00 18.26
C ASN A 61 2.70 9.05 18.11
N LEU A 62 2.92 7.78 18.42
CA LEU A 62 1.86 6.77 18.46
C LEU A 62 0.92 7.05 19.63
N MET A 63 -0.20 7.70 19.36
CA MET A 63 -1.28 7.84 20.34
C MET A 63 -2.08 6.54 20.38
N VAL A 64 -1.76 5.65 21.32
CA VAL A 64 -2.56 4.45 21.56
C VAL A 64 -3.73 4.82 22.48
N LEU A 65 -4.95 4.45 22.08
CA LEU A 65 -6.15 4.68 22.89
C LEU A 65 -6.01 4.02 24.25
N VAL A 66 -6.47 4.71 25.30
CA VAL A 66 -6.37 4.26 26.71
C VAL A 66 -7.11 2.93 26.96
N ASN A 67 -8.17 2.64 26.20
CA ASN A 67 -9.05 1.49 26.42
C ASN A 67 -8.84 0.32 25.43
N VAL A 68 -7.79 0.34 24.60
CA VAL A 68 -7.57 -0.72 23.60
C VAL A 68 -6.37 -1.59 23.99
N ARG A 69 -6.48 -2.91 23.80
CA ARG A 69 -5.33 -3.81 23.92
C ARG A 69 -4.31 -3.46 22.83
N LYS A 70 -3.20 -2.84 23.23
CA LYS A 70 -2.13 -2.36 22.33
C LYS A 70 -1.68 -3.40 21.29
N PHE A 71 -1.66 -4.68 21.67
CA PHE A 71 -1.29 -5.78 20.79
C PHE A 71 -2.19 -5.88 19.55
N PHE A 72 -3.52 -5.95 19.73
CA PHE A 72 -4.46 -6.08 18.61
C PHE A 72 -4.49 -4.81 17.74
N PHE A 73 -4.31 -3.64 18.36
CA PHE A 73 -4.23 -2.36 17.64
C PHE A 73 -3.05 -2.29 16.66
N LEU A 74 -1.90 -2.85 17.03
CA LEU A 74 -0.73 -2.91 16.14
C LEU A 74 -0.83 -4.08 15.14
N LEU A 75 -1.38 -5.21 15.57
CA LEU A 75 -1.44 -6.42 14.75
C LEU A 75 -2.42 -6.28 13.57
N ALA A 76 -3.56 -5.62 13.76
CA ALA A 76 -4.56 -5.42 12.71
C ALA A 76 -3.98 -4.77 11.42
N PRO A 77 -3.34 -3.57 11.46
CA PRO A 77 -2.77 -2.95 10.26
C PRO A 77 -1.58 -3.73 9.67
N ILE A 78 -0.84 -4.49 10.49
CA ILE A 78 0.24 -5.36 10.00
C ILE A 78 -0.35 -6.54 9.22
N LEU A 79 -1.40 -7.16 9.75
CA LEU A 79 -2.07 -8.29 9.10
C LEU A 79 -2.68 -7.85 7.76
N SER A 80 -3.39 -6.72 7.74
CA SER A 80 -4.01 -6.19 6.52
C SER A 80 -2.97 -5.88 5.44
N PHE A 81 -1.84 -5.29 5.83
CA PHE A 81 -0.72 -5.02 4.92
C PHE A 81 -0.15 -6.32 4.32
N ILE A 82 0.14 -7.33 5.15
CA ILE A 82 0.69 -8.61 4.69
C ILE A 82 -0.28 -9.32 3.74
N LEU A 83 -1.55 -9.44 4.12
CA LEU A 83 -2.59 -10.06 3.30
C LEU A 83 -2.72 -9.36 1.93
N SER A 84 -2.68 -8.02 1.92
CA SER A 84 -2.76 -7.24 0.67
C SER A 84 -1.56 -7.48 -0.25
N LEU A 85 -0.35 -7.61 0.30
CA LEU A 85 0.85 -7.91 -0.48
C LEU A 85 0.81 -9.31 -1.08
N ILE A 86 0.36 -10.32 -0.32
CA ILE A 86 0.22 -11.69 -0.82
C ILE A 86 -0.74 -11.71 -2.01
N ASN A 87 -1.86 -10.98 -1.91
CA ASN A 87 -2.85 -10.90 -2.99
C ASN A 87 -2.25 -10.37 -4.31
N TRP A 88 -1.35 -9.39 -4.22
CA TRP A 88 -0.69 -8.82 -5.40
C TRP A 88 0.24 -9.79 -6.14
N PHE A 89 0.86 -10.75 -5.45
CA PHE A 89 1.70 -11.75 -6.09
C PHE A 89 0.93 -12.79 -6.90
N LEU A 90 -0.36 -12.98 -6.61
CA LEU A 90 -1.24 -13.94 -7.27
C LEU A 90 -1.87 -13.38 -8.56
N ILE A 91 -1.87 -12.05 -8.73
CA ILE A 91 -2.45 -11.41 -9.91
C ILE A 91 -1.52 -11.67 -11.12
N PRO A 92 -2.05 -12.14 -12.26
CA PRO A 92 -1.26 -12.36 -13.45
C PRO A 92 -0.71 -11.01 -13.94
N THR A 93 0.61 -10.87 -13.88
CA THR A 93 1.35 -9.76 -14.48
C THR A 93 2.15 -10.29 -15.67
N PRO A 94 2.58 -9.44 -16.62
CA PRO A 94 3.42 -9.88 -17.74
C PRO A 94 4.70 -10.63 -17.30
N PHE A 95 5.13 -10.43 -16.05
CA PHE A 95 6.16 -11.22 -15.40
C PHE A 95 5.50 -12.17 -14.40
N ILE A 96 5.34 -13.44 -14.76
CA ILE A 96 4.70 -14.43 -13.88
C ILE A 96 5.57 -14.65 -12.63
N LEU A 97 5.15 -14.06 -11.50
CA LEU A 97 5.83 -14.12 -10.20
C LEU A 97 5.45 -15.39 -9.43
N VAL A 98 4.16 -15.73 -9.44
CA VAL A 98 3.59 -16.96 -8.89
C VAL A 98 2.52 -17.41 -9.87
N ASN A 99 2.65 -18.64 -10.36
CA ASN A 99 1.59 -19.27 -11.15
C ASN A 99 0.86 -20.27 -10.27
N SER A 100 -0.44 -20.13 -10.14
CA SER A 100 -1.29 -21.09 -9.44
C SER A 100 -2.57 -21.31 -10.23
N GLU A 101 -2.95 -22.57 -10.42
CA GLU A 101 -4.17 -22.94 -11.15
C GLU A 101 -5.43 -22.39 -10.45
N TYR A 102 -5.37 -22.24 -9.12
CA TYR A 102 -6.45 -21.72 -8.28
C TYR A 102 -6.26 -20.24 -7.88
N GLY A 103 -5.51 -19.46 -8.66
CA GLY A 103 -5.18 -18.06 -8.31
C GLY A 103 -6.41 -17.21 -7.96
N ILE A 104 -7.51 -17.37 -8.70
CA ILE A 104 -8.77 -16.65 -8.46
C ILE A 104 -9.43 -17.08 -7.13
N LEU A 105 -9.40 -18.38 -6.80
CA LEU A 105 -9.94 -18.87 -5.54
C LEU A 105 -9.12 -18.36 -4.35
N ILE A 106 -7.80 -18.35 -4.48
CA ILE A 106 -6.90 -17.87 -3.42
C ILE A 106 -7.10 -16.37 -3.18
N THR A 107 -7.25 -15.56 -4.23
CA THR A 107 -7.49 -14.11 -4.09
C THR A 107 -8.84 -13.82 -3.40
N LEU A 108 -9.87 -14.64 -3.65
CA LEU A 108 -11.16 -14.57 -2.95
C LEU A 108 -11.06 -14.97 -1.48
N VAL A 109 -10.28 -15.99 -1.15
CA VAL A 109 -10.04 -16.37 0.25
C VAL A 109 -9.31 -15.25 0.98
N ILE A 110 -8.25 -14.70 0.39
CA ILE A 110 -7.49 -13.59 0.98
C ILE A 110 -8.37 -12.35 1.16
N SER A 111 -9.24 -12.03 0.21
CA SER A 111 -10.15 -10.88 0.35
C SER A 111 -11.15 -11.07 1.50
N SER A 112 -11.63 -12.30 1.74
CA SER A 112 -12.46 -12.59 2.92
C SER A 112 -11.68 -12.43 4.23
N LEU A 113 -10.41 -12.82 4.26
CA LEU A 113 -9.54 -12.66 5.43
C LEU A 113 -9.22 -11.20 5.75
N LEU A 114 -9.13 -10.33 4.73
CA LEU A 114 -8.89 -8.89 4.92
C LEU A 114 -9.99 -8.22 5.76
N VAL A 115 -11.23 -8.73 5.74
CA VAL A 115 -12.34 -8.19 6.56
C VAL A 115 -12.07 -8.32 8.06
N TYR A 116 -11.33 -9.34 8.50
CA TYR A 116 -10.98 -9.51 9.91
C TYR A 116 -9.81 -8.63 10.36
N SER A 117 -9.11 -8.01 9.42
CA SER A 117 -7.90 -7.21 9.68
C SER A 117 -8.16 -5.72 9.83
N THR A 118 -9.38 -5.26 9.54
CA THR A 118 -9.87 -3.88 9.68
C THR A 118 -10.51 -3.67 11.04
#